data_AF-A0A9N8Z465-F1
#
_entry.id   AF-A0A9N8Z465-F1
#
_cell.length_a   1.000
_cell.length_b   1.000
_cell.length_c   1.000
_cell.angle_alpha   90.00
_cell.angle_beta   90.00
_cell.angle_gamma   90.00
#
_symmetry.space_group_name_H-M   'P 1'
#
loop_
_entity.id
_entity.type
_entity.pdbx_description
1 polymer ?
#
loop_
_entity_poly.entity_id
_entity_poly.type
_entity_poly.pdbx_seq_one_letter_code
_entity_poly.pdbx_strand_id
1 'polypeptide(L)'
;MNNQFILSFDELNNKLKFLLEGIKRLKHQHENLREENRETLFINLEKQLKESKRLNQQHKENNRETTCINSELKVKLQERDEQLEKLKRQVLNLEKQKLEKSRRLKQQHKNFQEENQETSQIEMSPQNLEKTVVNENDNEIKENNMHLISEIFRRKDSNKLANNIKHSWGYKDKGCIRILVGLDFVLQYDDKYNNVISWGFPALVKRSYRRKLKNKFKPKLPIGYIKAIMDYLREIGKETIEMRYPGIHFLTNVLLVLTYPEEYSDNTKEIMRESKAAAIYCIFKEHNLKKLGTTFMIIDCDETVNLTICKLMNGKQVDVVSKKSYKDESTFIDAEFVKYLRKKLGDRPVNLLRYEQMQYLIQKFSRQCKLHFTGLAKDFTYELDIDKTIPIVKRYISGDKRVYLKEIEWIIKFDINELRSIFDPFIENIIQLIHRELDGYREKCLALFLIGSFCESKYLQNRIKNNFQHRIYISVPTHPMDTITQGAVKYGLDNW
;
A
#
# COMPACT_ATOMS: atom_id res chain seq x y z
N MET A 1 -72.94 -6.06 -28.74
CA MET A 1 -72.92 -7.08 -29.80
C MET A 1 -71.69 -7.94 -29.54
N ASN A 2 -71.95 -9.11 -28.97
CA ASN A 2 -71.01 -10.24 -28.94
C ASN A 2 -70.83 -10.75 -30.38
N ASN A 3 -69.62 -11.23 -30.67
CA ASN A 3 -69.20 -12.26 -31.63
C ASN A 3 -68.05 -11.79 -32.55
N GLN A 4 -66.94 -12.51 -32.72
CA GLN A 4 -66.48 -13.78 -32.17
C GLN A 4 -65.04 -13.96 -32.71
N PHE A 5 -64.04 -14.05 -31.84
CA PHE A 5 -62.79 -14.74 -32.17
C PHE A 5 -63.08 -16.25 -32.11
N ILE A 6 -63.73 -16.81 -33.13
CA ILE A 6 -63.78 -18.28 -33.29
C ILE A 6 -62.64 -18.65 -34.23
N LEU A 7 -61.50 -19.06 -33.67
CA LEU A 7 -60.63 -19.98 -34.39
C LEU A 7 -61.41 -21.28 -34.54
N SER A 8 -61.46 -21.83 -35.76
CA SER A 8 -62.04 -23.15 -35.96
C SER A 8 -61.34 -24.16 -35.04
N PHE A 9 -62.06 -25.18 -34.57
CA PHE A 9 -61.49 -26.21 -33.70
C PHE A 9 -60.23 -26.83 -34.33
N ASP A 10 -60.21 -26.97 -35.65
CA ASP A 10 -59.07 -27.48 -36.42
C ASP A 10 -57.85 -26.54 -36.39
N GLU A 11 -58.03 -25.23 -36.51
CA GLU A 11 -56.92 -24.26 -36.38
C GLU A 11 -56.34 -24.23 -34.97
N LEU A 12 -57.20 -24.31 -33.94
CA LEU A 12 -56.76 -24.39 -32.55
C LEU A 12 -55.95 -25.68 -32.32
N ASN A 13 -56.45 -26.81 -32.83
CA ASN A 13 -55.81 -28.11 -32.67
C ASN A 13 -54.46 -28.17 -33.40
N ASN A 14 -54.36 -27.59 -34.60
CA ASN A 14 -53.11 -27.48 -35.35
C ASN A 14 -52.08 -26.60 -34.62
N LYS A 15 -52.49 -25.46 -34.06
CA LYS A 15 -51.61 -24.61 -33.24
C LYS A 15 -51.14 -25.33 -31.97
N LEU A 16 -52.03 -26.08 -31.32
CA LEU A 16 -51.71 -26.83 -30.11
C LEU A 16 -50.72 -27.97 -30.40
N LYS A 17 -50.87 -28.65 -31.55
CA LYS A 17 -49.94 -29.67 -32.03
C LYS A 17 -48.55 -29.08 -32.32
N PHE A 18 -48.48 -27.92 -32.95
CA PHE A 18 -47.23 -27.21 -33.21
C PHE A 18 -46.54 -26.78 -31.90
N LEU A 19 -47.29 -26.26 -30.94
CA LEU A 19 -46.78 -25.90 -29.61
C LEU A 19 -46.27 -27.11 -28.83
N LEU A 20 -47.00 -28.23 -28.87
CA LEU A 20 -46.57 -29.50 -28.25
C LEU A 20 -45.26 -30.01 -28.84
N GLU A 21 -45.09 -29.90 -30.15
CA GLU A 21 -43.87 -30.31 -30.84
C GLU A 21 -42.70 -29.35 -30.53
N GLY A 22 -42.97 -28.06 -30.40
CA GLY A 22 -42.01 -27.06 -29.90
C GLY A 22 -41.56 -27.35 -28.47
N ILE A 23 -42.49 -27.69 -27.56
CA ILE A 23 -42.18 -28.06 -26.18
C ILE A 23 -41.33 -29.33 -26.12
N LYS A 24 -41.61 -30.34 -26.96
CA LYS A 24 -40.79 -31.56 -27.05
C LYS A 24 -39.36 -31.25 -27.49
N ARG A 25 -39.18 -30.37 -28.50
CA ARG A 25 -37.85 -29.94 -28.96
C ARG A 25 -37.08 -29.18 -27.87
N LEU A 26 -37.74 -28.26 -27.17
CA LEU A 26 -37.13 -27.49 -26.09
C LEU A 26 -36.71 -28.38 -24.91
N LYS A 27 -37.53 -29.38 -24.55
CA LYS A 27 -37.16 -30.37 -23.52
C LYS A 27 -35.90 -31.15 -23.89
N HIS A 28 -35.83 -31.62 -25.13
CA HIS A 28 -34.66 -32.36 -25.60
C HIS A 28 -33.39 -31.49 -25.62
N GLN A 29 -33.49 -30.24 -26.08
CA GLN A 29 -32.38 -29.28 -26.04
C GLN A 29 -31.90 -29.00 -24.61
N HIS A 30 -32.84 -28.85 -23.66
CA HIS A 30 -32.50 -28.63 -22.26
C HIS A 30 -31.81 -29.85 -21.62
N GLU A 31 -32.21 -31.07 -21.98
CA GLU A 31 -31.53 -32.30 -21.54
C GLU A 31 -30.10 -32.38 -22.09
N ASN A 32 -29.90 -32.11 -23.38
CA ASN A 32 -28.56 -32.11 -23.99
C ASN A 32 -27.64 -31.06 -23.35
N LEU A 33 -28.13 -29.82 -23.15
CA LEU A 33 -27.38 -28.77 -22.46
C LEU A 33 -27.05 -29.14 -21.00
N ARG A 34 -27.90 -29.92 -20.34
CA ARG A 34 -27.65 -30.39 -18.97
C ARG A 34 -26.54 -31.44 -18.95
N GLU A 35 -26.50 -32.33 -19.93
CA GLU A 35 -25.44 -33.33 -20.12
C GLU A 35 -24.09 -32.65 -20.40
N GLU A 36 -24.03 -31.73 -21.36
CA GLU A 36 -22.81 -30.99 -21.73
C GLU A 36 -22.25 -30.17 -20.55
N ASN A 37 -23.12 -29.55 -19.76
CA ASN A 37 -22.71 -28.82 -18.56
C ASN A 37 -22.13 -29.77 -17.49
N ARG A 38 -22.67 -30.98 -17.34
CA ARG A 38 -22.13 -31.99 -16.40
C ARG A 38 -20.75 -32.46 -16.82
N GLU A 39 -20.55 -32.75 -18.11
CA GLU A 39 -19.24 -33.13 -18.64
C GLU A 39 -18.21 -32.01 -18.48
N THR A 40 -18.60 -30.77 -18.76
CA THR A 40 -17.71 -29.60 -18.57
C THR A 40 -17.31 -29.41 -17.11
N LEU A 41 -18.26 -29.57 -16.17
CA LEU A 41 -18.00 -29.55 -14.74
C LEU A 41 -17.03 -30.64 -14.31
N PHE A 42 -17.21 -31.86 -14.80
CA PHE A 42 -16.35 -33.00 -14.50
C PHE A 42 -14.90 -32.77 -14.98
N ILE A 43 -14.74 -32.34 -16.24
CA ILE A 43 -13.43 -32.04 -16.83
C ILE A 43 -12.72 -30.91 -16.07
N ASN A 44 -13.45 -29.87 -15.66
CA ASN A 44 -12.88 -28.77 -14.87
C ASN A 44 -12.44 -29.21 -13.48
N LEU A 45 -13.23 -30.06 -12.81
CA LEU A 45 -12.86 -30.61 -11.50
C LEU A 45 -11.63 -31.52 -11.59
N GLU A 46 -11.52 -32.35 -12.63
CA GLU A 46 -10.33 -33.18 -12.84
C GLU A 46 -9.07 -32.34 -13.10
N LYS A 47 -9.18 -31.27 -13.90
CA LYS A 47 -8.08 -30.32 -14.13
C LYS A 47 -7.62 -29.67 -12.83
N GLN A 48 -8.56 -29.17 -12.02
CA GLN A 48 -8.25 -28.58 -10.71
C GLN A 48 -7.59 -29.58 -9.76
N LEU A 49 -8.07 -30.83 -9.72
CA LEU A 49 -7.49 -31.87 -8.88
C LEU A 49 -6.06 -32.21 -9.32
N LYS A 50 -5.81 -32.30 -10.62
CA LYS A 50 -4.48 -32.58 -11.18
C LYS A 50 -3.49 -31.45 -10.88
N GLU A 51 -3.94 -30.20 -11.01
CA GLU A 51 -3.14 -29.02 -10.69
C GLU A 51 -2.83 -28.92 -9.19
N SER A 52 -3.82 -29.17 -8.32
CA SER A 52 -3.63 -29.22 -6.86
C SER A 52 -2.63 -30.29 -6.45
N LYS A 53 -2.67 -31.49 -7.06
CA LYS A 53 -1.69 -32.56 -6.82
C LYS A 53 -0.29 -32.14 -7.22
N ARG A 54 -0.13 -31.50 -8.39
CA ARG A 54 1.16 -31.00 -8.87
C ARG A 54 1.74 -29.94 -7.92
N LEU A 55 0.91 -28.98 -7.49
CA LEU A 55 1.31 -27.93 -6.56
C LEU A 55 1.75 -28.51 -5.20
N ASN A 56 1.00 -29.48 -4.68
CA ASN A 56 1.34 -30.16 -3.43
C ASN A 56 2.65 -30.94 -3.51
N GLN A 57 2.94 -31.56 -4.64
CA GLN A 57 4.21 -32.25 -4.85
C GLN A 57 5.38 -31.27 -4.89
N GLN A 58 5.22 -30.15 -5.60
CA GLN A 58 6.21 -29.07 -5.63
C GLN A 58 6.45 -28.45 -4.24
N HIS A 59 5.39 -28.25 -3.45
CA HIS A 59 5.53 -27.79 -2.06
C HIS A 59 6.30 -28.77 -1.18
N LYS A 60 6.10 -30.09 -1.34
CA LYS A 60 6.87 -31.11 -0.60
C LYS A 60 8.36 -31.05 -0.95
N GLU A 61 8.68 -30.83 -2.22
CA GLU A 61 10.07 -30.74 -2.70
C GLU A 61 10.76 -29.47 -2.20
N ASN A 62 10.11 -28.31 -2.33
CA ASN A 62 10.60 -27.04 -1.78
C ASN A 62 10.83 -27.11 -0.26
N ASN A 63 9.96 -27.81 0.48
CA ASN A 63 10.13 -28.00 1.92
C ASN A 63 11.35 -28.86 2.25
N ARG A 64 11.66 -29.89 1.45
CA ARG A 64 12.87 -30.71 1.62
C ARG A 64 14.12 -29.89 1.37
N GLU A 65 14.14 -29.11 0.29
CA GLU A 65 15.26 -28.23 -0.06
C GLU A 65 15.49 -27.16 1.02
N THR A 66 14.42 -26.53 1.50
CA THR A 66 14.47 -25.57 2.61
C THR A 66 15.02 -26.20 3.88
N THR A 67 14.68 -27.46 4.16
CA THR A 67 15.20 -28.19 5.32
C THR A 67 16.70 -28.43 5.19
N CYS A 68 17.18 -28.81 4.00
CA CYS A 68 18.60 -29.00 3.71
C CYS A 68 19.40 -27.69 3.88
N ILE A 69 18.92 -26.59 3.30
CA ILE A 69 19.55 -25.26 3.42
C ILE A 69 19.59 -24.81 4.89
N ASN A 70 18.51 -25.06 5.64
CA ASN A 70 18.47 -24.69 7.06
C ASN A 70 19.48 -25.50 7.90
N SER A 71 19.72 -26.77 7.59
CA SER A 71 20.77 -27.55 8.26
C SER A 71 22.16 -27.02 7.94
N GLU A 72 22.46 -26.69 6.68
CA GLU A 72 23.76 -26.12 6.30
C GLU A 72 24.01 -24.76 6.95
N LEU A 73 23.00 -23.88 6.97
CA LEU A 73 23.11 -22.58 7.61
C LEU A 73 23.32 -22.71 9.12
N LYS A 74 22.78 -23.73 9.77
CA LYS A 74 22.99 -23.99 11.20
C LYS A 74 24.45 -24.33 11.49
N VAL A 75 25.08 -25.16 10.65
CA VAL A 75 26.51 -25.51 10.76
C VAL A 75 27.37 -24.26 10.57
N LYS A 76 27.13 -23.47 9.52
CA LYS A 76 27.87 -22.22 9.27
C LYS A 76 27.72 -21.19 10.40
N LEU A 77 26.57 -21.18 11.08
CA LEU A 77 26.35 -20.29 12.22
C LEU A 77 27.20 -20.70 13.42
N GLN A 78 27.27 -22.01 13.68
CA GLN A 78 28.08 -22.58 14.76
C GLN A 78 29.57 -22.31 14.55
N GLU A 79 30.08 -22.47 13.33
CA GLU A 79 31.47 -22.12 12.97
C GLU A 79 31.77 -20.63 13.23
N ARG A 80 30.82 -19.74 12.92
CA ARG A 80 30.99 -18.30 13.17
C ARG A 80 30.98 -17.95 14.65
N ASP A 81 30.15 -18.62 15.45
CA ASP A 81 30.12 -18.40 16.89
C ASP A 81 31.45 -18.83 17.54
N GLU A 82 32.06 -19.93 17.09
CA GLU A 82 33.39 -20.35 17.53
C GLU A 82 34.49 -19.34 17.16
N GLN A 83 34.45 -18.80 15.93
CA GLN A 83 35.38 -17.74 15.51
C GLN A 83 35.23 -16.47 16.35
N LEU A 84 33.99 -16.09 16.66
CA LEU A 84 33.68 -14.91 17.47
C LEU A 84 34.22 -15.06 18.90
N GLU A 85 34.10 -16.24 19.50
CA GLU A 85 34.69 -16.51 20.81
C GLU A 85 36.22 -16.47 20.80
N LYS A 86 36.86 -16.95 19.74
CA LYS A 86 38.32 -16.84 19.57
C LYS A 86 38.76 -15.37 19.49
N LEU A 87 38.04 -14.55 18.72
CA LEU A 87 38.27 -13.11 18.61
C LEU A 87 38.07 -12.37 19.95
N LYS A 88 37.01 -12.69 20.71
CA LYS A 88 36.78 -12.11 22.04
C LYS A 88 37.95 -12.38 22.99
N ARG A 89 38.50 -13.60 22.99
CA ARG A 89 39.67 -13.96 23.82
C ARG A 89 40.91 -13.16 23.42
N GLN A 90 41.12 -12.92 22.12
CA GLN A 90 42.23 -12.10 21.63
C GLN A 90 42.09 -10.64 22.08
N VAL A 91 40.89 -10.05 21.94
CA VAL A 91 40.62 -8.68 22.38
C VAL A 91 40.87 -8.53 23.89
N LEU A 92 40.37 -9.46 24.70
CA LEU A 92 40.58 -9.44 26.15
C LEU A 92 42.07 -9.51 26.54
N ASN A 93 42.87 -10.30 25.83
CA ASN A 93 44.31 -10.36 26.05
C ASN A 93 45.01 -9.04 25.68
N LEU A 94 44.62 -8.42 24.56
CA LEU A 94 45.15 -7.11 24.16
C LEU A 94 44.77 -6.01 25.15
N GLU A 95 43.56 -6.03 25.69
CA GLU A 95 43.11 -5.09 26.73
C GLU A 95 43.93 -5.25 28.02
N LYS A 96 44.20 -6.49 28.44
CA LYS A 96 45.10 -6.76 29.59
C LYS A 96 46.50 -6.21 29.35
N GLN A 97 47.08 -6.44 28.18
CA GLN A 97 48.40 -5.89 27.82
C GLN A 97 48.40 -4.36 27.80
N LYS A 98 47.34 -3.74 27.28
CA LYS A 98 47.19 -2.27 27.28
C LYS A 98 47.10 -1.72 28.70
N LEU A 99 46.36 -2.38 29.59
CA LEU A 99 46.23 -1.98 30.99
C LEU A 99 47.58 -2.10 31.72
N GLU A 100 48.33 -3.16 31.45
CA GLU A 100 49.65 -3.38 32.05
C GLU A 100 50.66 -2.33 31.57
N LYS A 101 50.70 -2.03 30.26
CA LYS A 101 51.50 -0.92 29.71
C LYS A 101 51.11 0.42 30.32
N SER A 102 49.81 0.69 30.48
CA SER A 102 49.33 1.92 31.12
C SER A 102 49.77 2.02 32.58
N ARG A 103 49.77 0.92 33.34
CA ARG A 103 50.30 0.88 34.72
C ARG A 103 51.80 1.17 34.76
N ARG A 104 52.59 0.58 33.85
CA ARG A 104 54.04 0.85 33.76
C ARG A 104 54.33 2.31 33.43
N LEU A 105 53.60 2.89 32.49
CA LEU A 105 53.69 4.31 32.14
C LEU A 105 53.32 5.22 33.33
N LYS A 106 52.26 4.89 34.08
CA LYS A 106 51.89 5.62 35.30
C LYS A 106 52.97 5.53 36.37
N GLN A 107 53.59 4.36 36.55
CA GLN A 107 54.69 4.19 37.50
C GLN A 107 55.93 4.98 37.07
N GLN A 108 56.29 4.94 35.79
CA GLN A 108 57.37 5.76 35.24
C GLN A 108 57.09 7.25 35.40
N HIS A 109 55.86 7.69 35.17
CA HIS A 109 55.48 9.09 35.39
C HIS A 109 55.56 9.49 36.86
N LYS A 110 55.18 8.60 37.78
CA LYS A 110 55.31 8.83 39.23
C LYS A 110 56.78 8.94 39.64
N ASN A 111 57.63 8.05 39.15
CA ASN A 111 59.08 8.11 39.38
C ASN A 111 59.69 9.40 38.79
N PHE A 112 59.26 9.83 37.59
CA PHE A 112 59.68 11.11 37.00
C PHE A 112 59.17 12.33 37.79
N GLN A 113 58.00 12.26 38.43
CA GLN A 113 57.50 13.33 39.30
C GLN A 113 58.25 13.38 40.64
N GLU A 114 58.66 12.23 41.17
CA GLU A 114 59.50 12.12 42.38
C GLU A 114 60.93 12.62 42.10
N GLU A 115 61.51 12.34 40.93
CA GLU A 115 62.82 12.89 40.50
C GLU A 115 62.78 14.40 40.20
N ASN A 116 61.63 14.95 39.78
CA ASN A 116 61.46 16.38 39.50
C ASN A 116 61.03 17.22 40.71
N GLN A 117 60.81 16.64 41.90
CA GLN A 117 60.68 17.41 43.14
C GLN A 117 62.03 17.88 43.72
N GLU A 118 63.16 17.50 43.12
CA GLU A 118 64.49 18.04 43.40
C GLU A 118 64.99 19.08 42.37
N THR A 119 64.17 19.50 41.40
CA THR A 119 64.55 20.59 40.48
C THR A 119 63.43 21.61 40.27
N SER A 120 63.70 22.83 40.74
CA SER A 120 62.83 24.00 40.73
C SER A 120 62.54 24.56 39.32
N GLN A 121 61.36 25.18 39.20
CA GLN A 121 60.94 26.24 38.25
C GLN A 121 60.67 25.85 36.79
N ILE A 122 59.41 26.03 36.35
CA ILE A 122 58.93 26.97 35.30
C ILE A 122 57.48 26.60 34.89
N GLU A 123 56.63 27.62 34.80
CA GLU A 123 55.22 27.61 34.40
C GLU A 123 54.98 27.20 32.92
N MET A 124 53.79 26.66 32.60
CA MET A 124 52.79 27.28 31.69
C MET A 124 51.61 26.35 31.32
N SER A 125 50.46 26.99 31.10
CA SER A 125 49.08 26.49 30.90
C SER A 125 48.80 25.81 29.53
N PRO A 126 47.82 24.88 29.41
CA PRO A 126 47.46 24.28 28.13
C PRO A 126 46.32 25.02 27.40
N GLN A 127 46.54 25.35 26.12
CA GLN A 127 45.48 25.74 25.17
C GLN A 127 45.43 24.78 23.98
N ASN A 128 44.19 24.49 23.56
CA ASN A 128 43.71 24.05 22.25
C ASN A 128 44.04 22.62 21.77
N LEU A 129 42.99 21.81 21.65
CA LEU A 129 42.69 21.12 20.40
C LEU A 129 41.17 20.87 20.28
N GLU A 130 40.51 21.72 19.50
CA GLU A 130 39.18 21.49 18.93
C GLU A 130 39.32 21.52 17.40
N LYS A 131 38.32 20.96 16.70
CA LYS A 131 38.09 20.85 15.24
C LYS A 131 38.51 19.48 14.65
N THR A 132 37.72 18.76 13.84
CA THR A 132 36.47 19.02 13.10
C THR A 132 36.04 17.69 12.48
N VAL A 133 34.76 17.28 12.53
CA VAL A 133 34.14 16.39 11.52
C VAL A 133 32.61 16.64 11.46
N VAL A 134 32.22 17.35 10.39
CA VAL A 134 31.08 17.11 9.46
C VAL A 134 29.65 17.29 9.94
N ASN A 135 28.93 18.20 9.25
CA ASN A 135 27.58 17.96 8.71
C ASN A 135 27.30 18.90 7.52
N GLU A 136 27.73 18.49 6.33
CA GLU A 136 27.17 18.88 5.04
C GLU A 136 26.86 17.57 4.32
N ASN A 137 25.59 17.18 4.17
CA ASN A 137 25.15 16.14 3.21
C ASN A 137 23.63 15.94 3.06
N ASP A 138 22.80 16.96 3.30
CA ASP A 138 21.34 16.83 3.07
C ASP A 138 20.83 17.56 1.82
N ASN A 139 21.63 18.44 1.20
CA ASN A 139 21.19 19.24 0.04
C ASN A 139 21.49 18.59 -1.33
N GLU A 140 22.52 17.75 -1.43
CA GLU A 140 22.98 17.18 -2.71
C GLU A 140 22.09 16.03 -3.25
N ILE A 141 21.25 15.44 -2.38
CA ILE A 141 20.35 14.33 -2.77
C ILE A 141 19.05 14.85 -3.41
N LYS A 142 18.66 16.10 -3.13
CA LYS A 142 17.41 16.68 -3.67
C LYS A 142 17.57 17.24 -5.09
N GLU A 143 18.74 17.78 -5.43
CA GLU A 143 18.99 18.35 -6.77
C GLU A 143 19.23 17.29 -7.85
N ASN A 144 19.91 16.20 -7.51
CA ASN A 144 20.27 15.15 -8.48
C ASN A 144 19.07 14.31 -8.96
N ASN A 145 18.02 14.16 -8.15
CA ASN A 145 16.79 13.47 -8.57
C ASN A 145 15.97 14.30 -9.58
N MET A 146 16.21 15.60 -9.63
CA MET A 146 15.41 16.56 -10.37
C MET A 146 15.92 16.72 -11.80
N HIS A 147 17.24 16.91 -11.96
CA HIS A 147 17.87 17.05 -13.28
C HIS A 147 17.58 15.83 -14.18
N LEU A 148 17.51 14.64 -13.59
CA LEU A 148 17.39 13.38 -14.32
C LEU A 148 15.99 13.10 -14.87
N ILE A 149 14.92 13.57 -14.20
CA ILE A 149 13.55 13.46 -14.72
C ILE A 149 13.40 14.32 -15.98
N SER A 150 14.02 15.51 -16.00
CA SER A 150 14.05 16.37 -17.19
C SER A 150 14.83 15.75 -18.37
N GLU A 151 15.79 14.87 -18.06
CA GLU A 151 16.65 14.22 -19.04
C GLU A 151 16.00 12.98 -19.70
N ILE A 152 15.10 12.30 -18.98
CA ILE A 152 14.24 11.25 -19.52
C ILE A 152 13.27 11.79 -20.58
N PHE A 153 12.72 12.99 -20.37
CA PHE A 153 11.84 13.65 -21.35
C PHE A 153 12.58 14.42 -22.46
N ARG A 154 13.87 14.75 -22.27
CA ARG A 154 14.70 15.45 -23.27
C ARG A 154 15.31 14.57 -24.35
N ARG A 155 15.23 13.24 -24.28
CA ARG A 155 15.70 12.37 -25.38
C ARG A 155 14.74 12.43 -26.57
N LYS A 156 14.85 13.54 -27.30
CA LYS A 156 14.49 13.64 -28.72
C LYS A 156 15.35 12.65 -29.52
N ASP A 157 14.87 11.41 -29.65
CA ASP A 157 15.20 10.56 -30.81
C ASP A 157 14.20 10.79 -31.96
N SER A 158 13.69 12.01 -32.08
CA SER A 158 12.69 12.38 -33.09
C SER A 158 13.25 12.58 -34.51
N ASN A 159 14.55 12.40 -34.76
CA ASN A 159 15.13 12.62 -36.10
C ASN A 159 15.68 11.39 -36.80
N LYS A 160 15.79 10.22 -36.15
CA LYS A 160 16.19 8.96 -36.83
C LYS A 160 15.04 7.99 -37.08
N LEU A 161 13.94 8.09 -36.34
CA LEU A 161 12.76 7.24 -36.58
C LEU A 161 11.72 7.88 -37.51
N ALA A 162 11.69 9.23 -37.60
CA ALA A 162 10.74 9.95 -38.43
C ALA A 162 10.92 9.73 -39.95
N ASN A 163 12.13 9.38 -40.40
CA ASN A 163 12.40 9.15 -41.82
C ASN A 163 12.03 7.73 -42.29
N ASN A 164 11.85 6.78 -41.36
CA ASN A 164 11.49 5.40 -41.70
C ASN A 164 9.98 5.10 -41.53
N ILE A 165 9.16 6.08 -41.13
CA ILE A 165 7.70 5.95 -40.96
C ILE A 165 6.95 6.89 -41.94
N LYS A 166 7.59 7.30 -43.03
CA LYS A 166 6.90 8.01 -44.13
C LYS A 166 6.28 7.09 -45.19
N HIS A 167 6.53 5.77 -45.13
CA HIS A 167 6.13 4.84 -46.19
C HIS A 167 5.08 3.77 -45.84
N SER A 168 4.35 3.92 -44.74
CA SER A 168 3.25 2.99 -44.45
C SER A 168 2.05 3.70 -43.84
N TRP A 169 1.48 4.65 -44.60
CA TRP A 169 0.15 5.20 -44.31
C TRP A 169 -0.88 4.50 -45.20
N GLY A 170 -1.59 3.58 -44.58
CA GLY A 170 -2.73 2.93 -45.17
C GLY A 170 -3.19 1.82 -44.24
N TYR A 171 -3.93 2.16 -43.17
CA TYR A 171 -5.19 1.50 -42.83
C TYR A 171 -5.82 2.18 -41.61
N LYS A 172 -7.14 2.36 -41.73
CA LYS A 172 -8.08 3.09 -40.90
C LYS A 172 -8.09 2.71 -39.41
N ASP A 173 -8.39 3.71 -38.60
CA ASP A 173 -8.98 3.66 -37.25
C ASP A 173 -9.65 2.34 -36.85
N LYS A 174 -9.28 1.83 -35.67
CA LYS A 174 -10.20 1.29 -34.64
C LYS A 174 -9.42 0.84 -33.38
N GLY A 175 -9.73 1.46 -32.24
CA GLY A 175 -9.59 0.82 -30.91
C GLY A 175 -8.46 1.29 -29.99
N CYS A 176 -8.32 2.59 -29.71
CA CYS A 176 -7.47 3.05 -28.59
C CYS A 176 -8.18 2.80 -27.25
N ILE A 177 -7.87 1.69 -26.57
CA ILE A 177 -8.32 1.46 -25.19
C ILE A 177 -7.23 1.92 -24.22
N ARG A 178 -7.65 2.72 -23.23
CA ARG A 178 -6.82 3.57 -22.38
C ARG A 178 -6.97 3.12 -20.91
N ILE A 179 -5.90 2.67 -20.25
CA ILE A 179 -5.88 2.19 -18.85
C ILE A 179 -4.74 2.87 -18.07
N LEU A 180 -4.97 3.22 -16.80
CA LEU A 180 -4.02 3.95 -15.93
C LEU A 180 -3.83 3.27 -14.56
N VAL A 181 -2.65 3.47 -13.98
CA VAL A 181 -2.11 2.84 -12.76
C VAL A 181 -1.70 3.92 -11.75
N GLY A 182 -2.20 3.85 -10.51
CA GLY A 182 -1.63 4.55 -9.34
C GLY A 182 -0.46 3.75 -8.74
N LEU A 183 0.63 4.41 -8.34
CA LEU A 183 1.91 3.77 -8.03
C LEU A 183 2.06 3.37 -6.55
N ASP A 184 1.39 2.30 -6.14
CA ASP A 184 1.84 1.46 -5.03
C ASP A 184 2.50 0.20 -5.61
N PHE A 185 3.81 0.28 -5.89
CA PHE A 185 4.52 -0.82 -6.56
C PHE A 185 5.41 -1.64 -5.63
N VAL A 186 5.18 -2.94 -5.64
CA VAL A 186 6.02 -3.93 -4.96
C VAL A 186 6.63 -4.83 -6.02
N LEU A 187 7.95 -4.98 -5.99
CA LEU A 187 8.69 -5.88 -6.87
C LEU A 187 9.51 -6.85 -6.04
N GLN A 188 9.44 -8.12 -6.40
CA GLN A 188 10.37 -9.13 -5.95
C GLN A 188 11.33 -9.45 -7.09
N TYR A 189 12.61 -9.29 -6.82
CA TYR A 189 13.66 -9.67 -7.75
C TYR A 189 14.27 -11.04 -7.44
N ASP A 190 14.99 -11.58 -8.42
CA ASP A 190 15.97 -12.64 -8.17
C ASP A 190 17.15 -12.14 -7.31
N ASP A 191 17.94 -13.08 -6.78
CA ASP A 191 19.07 -12.77 -5.89
C ASP A 191 20.13 -11.86 -6.53
N LYS A 192 20.11 -11.77 -7.87
CA LYS A 192 21.02 -10.95 -8.67
C LYS A 192 20.43 -9.60 -9.07
N TYR A 193 19.17 -9.33 -8.70
CA TYR A 193 18.41 -8.14 -9.09
C TYR A 193 18.27 -7.90 -10.59
N ASN A 194 18.43 -8.95 -11.39
CA ASN A 194 18.36 -8.87 -12.84
C ASN A 194 16.91 -8.97 -13.32
N ASN A 195 16.16 -9.93 -12.76
CA ASN A 195 14.80 -10.24 -13.20
C ASN A 195 13.77 -10.04 -12.09
N VAL A 196 12.58 -9.54 -12.45
CA VAL A 196 11.42 -9.55 -11.56
C VAL A 196 10.84 -10.97 -11.52
N ILE A 197 10.77 -11.55 -10.32
CA ILE A 197 10.18 -12.87 -10.05
C ILE A 197 8.68 -12.75 -9.76
N SER A 198 8.27 -11.70 -9.06
CA SER A 198 6.86 -11.40 -8.82
C SER A 198 6.66 -9.91 -8.55
N TRP A 199 5.45 -9.41 -8.74
CA TRP A 199 5.12 -8.00 -8.55
C TRP A 199 3.74 -7.85 -7.88
N GLY A 200 3.42 -6.65 -7.37
CA GLY A 200 2.15 -6.34 -6.72
C GLY A 200 1.90 -7.15 -5.43
N PHE A 201 0.64 -7.55 -5.20
CA PHE A 201 0.26 -8.31 -4.01
C PHE A 201 1.00 -9.65 -3.86
N PRO A 202 1.21 -10.47 -4.92
CA PRO A 202 2.04 -11.68 -4.83
C PRO A 202 3.46 -11.46 -4.31
N ALA A 203 4.07 -10.31 -4.61
CA ALA A 203 5.39 -9.94 -4.10
C ALA A 203 5.38 -9.62 -2.59
N LEU A 204 4.24 -9.21 -2.03
CA LEU A 204 4.05 -8.99 -0.59
C LEU A 204 3.84 -10.29 0.21
N VAL A 205 3.30 -11.33 -0.42
CA VAL A 205 2.81 -12.55 0.27
C VAL A 205 3.93 -13.54 0.62
N LYS A 206 5.13 -13.42 0.04
CA LYS A 206 6.24 -14.31 0.41
C LYS A 206 6.79 -13.96 1.79
N ARG A 207 6.46 -14.82 2.77
CA ARG A 207 7.05 -14.87 4.12
C ARG A 207 8.58 -14.79 4.05
N SER A 208 9.13 -13.60 4.28
CA SER A 208 10.58 -13.46 4.48
C SER A 208 10.91 -13.86 5.91
N TYR A 209 11.54 -15.03 6.07
CA TYR A 209 12.25 -15.34 7.30
C TYR A 209 13.50 -14.47 7.35
N ARG A 210 13.59 -13.63 8.40
CA ARG A 210 14.76 -12.83 8.83
C ARG A 210 14.88 -11.42 8.22
N ARG A 211 14.53 -10.41 9.00
CA ARG A 211 15.49 -9.44 9.58
C ARG A 211 14.78 -8.50 10.56
N LYS A 212 15.32 -8.38 11.77
CA LYS A 212 15.04 -7.25 12.66
C LYS A 212 15.59 -5.99 11.99
N LEU A 213 14.73 -5.15 11.42
CA LEU A 213 15.09 -3.77 11.12
C LEU A 213 14.58 -2.90 12.26
N LYS A 214 15.51 -2.53 13.15
CA LYS A 214 15.31 -1.39 14.04
C LYS A 214 15.23 -0.15 13.14
N ASN A 215 14.16 0.63 13.30
CA ASN A 215 14.06 1.97 12.71
C ASN A 215 15.29 2.79 13.09
N LYS A 216 16.09 3.17 12.07
CA LYS A 216 16.79 4.47 11.99
C LYS A 216 17.47 4.77 10.64
N PHE A 217 17.48 3.85 9.67
CA PHE A 217 17.87 4.15 8.30
C PHE A 217 16.96 3.38 7.35
N LYS A 218 16.22 4.07 6.47
CA LYS A 218 15.59 3.41 5.31
C LYS A 218 16.70 2.63 4.59
N PRO A 219 16.60 1.30 4.40
CA PRO A 219 17.64 0.55 3.72
C PRO A 219 17.84 1.15 2.33
N LYS A 220 19.09 1.37 1.90
CA LYS A 220 19.37 1.72 0.51
C LYS A 220 18.73 0.65 -0.38
N LEU A 221 17.96 1.08 -1.38
CA LEU A 221 17.38 0.17 -2.35
C LEU A 221 18.53 -0.64 -2.98
N PRO A 222 18.40 -1.98 -3.07
CA PRO A 222 19.45 -2.82 -3.65
C PRO A 222 19.61 -2.61 -5.16
N ILE A 223 18.69 -1.87 -5.78
CA ILE A 223 18.66 -1.46 -7.18
C ILE A 223 18.38 0.04 -7.28
N GLY A 224 18.83 0.65 -8.38
CA GLY A 224 18.45 2.02 -8.71
C GLY A 224 16.93 2.15 -8.91
N TYR A 225 16.34 3.22 -8.38
CA TYR A 225 14.89 3.47 -8.43
C TYR A 225 14.35 3.52 -9.86
N ILE A 226 15.13 3.99 -10.84
CA ILE A 226 14.75 4.04 -12.26
C ILE A 226 14.49 2.62 -12.79
N LYS A 227 15.40 1.69 -12.52
CA LYS A 227 15.24 0.29 -12.90
C LYS A 227 13.98 -0.29 -12.28
N ALA A 228 13.76 -0.03 -10.98
CA ALA A 228 12.55 -0.48 -10.29
C ALA A 228 11.27 0.04 -10.93
N ILE A 229 11.20 1.35 -11.24
CA ILE A 229 10.03 1.95 -11.90
C ILE A 229 9.82 1.37 -13.29
N MET A 230 10.87 1.25 -14.10
CA MET A 230 10.78 0.69 -15.45
C MET A 230 10.36 -0.77 -15.45
N ASP A 231 10.90 -1.58 -14.55
CA ASP A 231 10.56 -3.00 -14.41
C ASP A 231 9.10 -3.14 -13.97
N TYR A 232 8.63 -2.32 -13.03
CA TYR A 232 7.21 -2.32 -12.64
C TYR A 232 6.27 -1.95 -13.80
N LEU A 233 6.57 -0.86 -14.51
CA LEU A 233 5.79 -0.43 -15.68
C LEU A 233 5.76 -1.51 -16.77
N ARG A 234 6.86 -2.25 -16.94
CA ARG A 234 6.93 -3.36 -17.88
C ARG A 234 6.02 -4.52 -17.46
N GLU A 235 6.06 -4.92 -16.19
CA GLU A 235 5.24 -6.03 -15.70
C GLU A 235 3.75 -5.70 -15.74
N ILE A 236 3.35 -4.49 -15.32
CA ILE A 236 1.94 -4.09 -15.43
C ILE A 236 1.49 -3.99 -16.89
N GLY A 237 2.35 -3.50 -17.79
CA GLY A 237 2.06 -3.44 -19.22
C GLY A 237 1.81 -4.81 -19.85
N LYS A 238 2.65 -5.80 -19.51
CA LYS A 238 2.49 -7.19 -19.96
C LYS A 238 1.18 -7.81 -19.49
N GLU A 239 0.91 -7.76 -18.18
CA GLU A 239 -0.28 -8.43 -17.62
C GLU A 239 -1.59 -7.71 -17.93
N THR A 240 -1.58 -6.38 -18.09
CA THR A 240 -2.84 -5.63 -18.28
C THR A 240 -3.14 -5.34 -19.74
N ILE A 241 -2.16 -4.87 -20.52
CA ILE A 241 -2.39 -4.39 -21.89
C ILE A 241 -2.11 -5.49 -22.90
N GLU A 242 -0.92 -6.07 -22.89
CA GLU A 242 -0.52 -7.04 -23.92
C GLU A 242 -1.36 -8.32 -23.84
N MET A 243 -1.74 -8.74 -22.62
CA MET A 243 -2.63 -9.89 -22.41
C MET A 243 -4.09 -9.62 -22.80
N ARG A 244 -4.62 -8.41 -22.56
CA ARG A 244 -6.03 -8.08 -22.86
C ARG A 244 -6.24 -7.59 -24.29
N TYR A 245 -5.22 -6.99 -24.89
CA TYR A 245 -5.27 -6.37 -26.22
C TYR A 245 -4.07 -6.84 -27.08
N PRO A 246 -4.16 -8.06 -27.66
CA PRO A 246 -3.12 -8.58 -28.54
C PRO A 246 -2.81 -7.59 -29.68
N GLY A 247 -1.53 -7.27 -29.88
CA GLY A 247 -1.08 -6.33 -30.92
C GLY A 247 -0.91 -4.87 -30.46
N ILE A 248 -1.26 -4.55 -29.21
CA ILE A 248 -0.90 -3.27 -28.59
C ILE A 248 0.38 -3.45 -27.78
N HIS A 249 1.48 -2.84 -28.21
CA HIS A 249 2.73 -2.84 -27.48
C HIS A 249 2.72 -1.74 -26.42
N PHE A 250 2.87 -2.12 -25.14
CA PHE A 250 2.69 -1.19 -24.02
C PHE A 250 3.59 0.05 -24.10
N LEU A 251 4.88 -0.13 -24.39
CA LEU A 251 5.84 0.97 -24.36
C LEU A 251 5.77 1.90 -25.58
N THR A 252 5.09 1.51 -26.65
CA THR A 252 5.07 2.28 -27.91
C THR A 252 3.68 2.75 -28.31
N ASN A 253 2.62 2.08 -27.87
CA ASN A 253 1.25 2.41 -28.25
C ASN A 253 0.43 3.04 -27.11
N VAL A 254 0.98 3.12 -25.89
CA VAL A 254 0.25 3.62 -24.71
C VAL A 254 0.83 4.96 -24.26
N LEU A 255 -0.07 5.94 -24.07
CA LEU A 255 0.23 7.18 -23.38
C LEU A 255 0.03 6.98 -21.87
N LEU A 256 1.05 7.36 -21.08
CA LEU A 256 1.01 7.27 -19.62
C LEU A 256 0.81 8.65 -18.99
N VAL A 257 -0.19 8.79 -18.13
CA VAL A 257 -0.39 9.98 -17.29
C VAL A 257 0.00 9.62 -15.86
N LEU A 258 1.24 9.92 -15.48
CA LEU A 258 1.72 9.61 -14.14
C LEU A 258 1.25 10.69 -13.15
N THR A 259 0.85 10.26 -11.95
CA THR A 259 0.57 11.16 -10.83
C THR A 259 1.73 11.17 -9.83
N TYR A 260 1.88 12.26 -9.10
CA TYR A 260 2.85 12.35 -8.00
C TYR A 260 2.28 13.11 -6.78
N PRO A 261 2.68 12.72 -5.56
CA PRO A 261 2.29 13.42 -4.35
C PRO A 261 2.85 14.84 -4.27
N GLU A 262 2.20 15.71 -3.51
CA GLU A 262 2.57 17.13 -3.46
C GLU A 262 3.83 17.43 -2.66
N GLU A 263 4.34 16.45 -1.89
CA GLU A 263 5.58 16.58 -1.12
C GLU A 263 6.82 16.72 -2.03
N TYR A 264 6.69 16.43 -3.33
CA TYR A 264 7.74 16.56 -4.33
C TYR A 264 7.76 17.96 -4.97
N SER A 265 8.96 18.47 -5.28
CA SER A 265 9.18 19.83 -5.78
C SER A 265 8.60 20.08 -7.18
N ASP A 266 8.21 21.34 -7.46
CA ASP A 266 7.51 21.83 -8.67
C ASP A 266 8.20 21.59 -10.01
N ASN A 267 9.41 21.05 -9.99
CA ASN A 267 10.24 20.99 -11.19
C ASN A 267 9.83 19.84 -12.14
N THR A 268 8.81 19.04 -11.81
CA THR A 268 8.19 18.01 -12.65
C THR A 268 6.93 18.51 -13.38
N LYS A 269 7.06 19.56 -14.20
CA LYS A 269 5.92 20.20 -14.89
C LYS A 269 5.14 19.29 -15.85
N GLU A 270 5.73 18.16 -16.26
CA GLU A 270 5.13 17.20 -17.20
C GLU A 270 4.35 16.07 -16.51
N ILE A 271 4.41 15.98 -15.17
CA ILE A 271 3.73 14.95 -14.37
C ILE A 271 2.53 15.59 -13.66
N MET A 272 1.45 14.83 -13.48
CA MET A 272 0.21 15.34 -12.90
C MET A 272 0.22 15.28 -11.37
N ARG A 273 -0.15 16.36 -10.70
CA ARG A 273 -0.34 16.38 -9.24
C ARG A 273 -1.54 15.51 -8.83
N GLU A 274 -1.41 14.70 -7.78
CA GLU A 274 -2.49 13.84 -7.27
C GLU A 274 -3.74 14.65 -6.88
N SER A 275 -3.55 15.77 -6.20
CA SER A 275 -4.65 16.66 -5.82
C SER A 275 -5.40 17.21 -7.03
N LYS A 276 -4.68 17.53 -8.11
CA LYS A 276 -5.28 17.99 -9.37
C LYS A 276 -6.04 16.87 -10.06
N ALA A 277 -5.50 15.65 -10.05
CA ALA A 277 -6.16 14.47 -10.60
C ALA A 277 -7.47 14.19 -9.86
N ALA A 278 -7.42 14.08 -8.54
CA ALA A 278 -8.59 13.94 -7.70
C ALA A 278 -9.66 15.01 -7.98
N ALA A 279 -9.25 16.27 -8.10
CA ALA A 279 -10.17 17.37 -8.33
C ALA A 279 -10.89 17.28 -9.69
N ILE A 280 -10.16 16.93 -10.75
CA ILE A 280 -10.76 16.71 -12.09
C ILE A 280 -11.82 15.62 -12.03
N TYR A 281 -11.54 14.52 -11.33
CA TYR A 281 -12.51 13.44 -11.20
C TYR A 281 -13.76 13.87 -10.41
N CYS A 282 -13.57 14.54 -9.28
CA CYS A 282 -14.68 15.00 -8.43
C CYS A 282 -15.62 15.94 -9.18
N ILE A 283 -15.09 16.89 -9.96
CA ILE A 283 -15.88 17.77 -10.82
C ILE A 283 -16.57 16.99 -11.95
N PHE A 284 -15.87 16.03 -12.57
CA PHE A 284 -16.44 15.23 -13.64
C PHE A 284 -17.66 14.44 -13.17
N LYS A 285 -17.61 13.88 -11.96
CA LYS A 285 -18.73 13.11 -11.38
C LYS A 285 -19.85 13.99 -10.85
N GLU A 286 -19.54 15.16 -10.29
CA GLU A 286 -20.55 16.00 -9.64
C GLU A 286 -21.09 17.08 -10.58
N HIS A 287 -22.22 16.77 -11.23
CA HIS A 287 -22.85 17.66 -12.21
C HIS A 287 -23.25 19.04 -11.63
N ASN A 288 -23.45 19.10 -10.31
CA ASN A 288 -23.88 20.31 -9.59
C ASN A 288 -22.74 21.32 -9.37
N LEU A 289 -21.48 20.96 -9.59
CA LEU A 289 -20.32 21.84 -9.35
C LEU A 289 -19.76 22.50 -10.61
N LYS A 290 -20.56 22.62 -11.68
CA LYS A 290 -20.09 23.17 -12.97
C LYS A 290 -20.04 24.70 -13.04
N LYS A 291 -20.50 25.41 -12.00
CA LYS A 291 -20.49 26.88 -11.97
C LYS A 291 -19.06 27.39 -11.75
N LEU A 292 -18.61 28.29 -12.62
CA LEU A 292 -17.30 28.94 -12.49
C LEU A 292 -17.13 29.66 -11.16
N GLY A 293 -15.92 29.60 -10.60
CA GLY A 293 -15.59 30.16 -9.30
C GLY A 293 -16.07 29.32 -8.11
N THR A 294 -16.63 28.13 -8.34
CA THR A 294 -17.04 27.22 -7.26
C THR A 294 -15.83 26.67 -6.53
N THR A 295 -15.80 26.88 -5.21
CA THR A 295 -14.82 26.29 -4.32
C THR A 295 -15.35 24.99 -3.71
N PHE A 296 -14.51 23.97 -3.67
CA PHE A 296 -14.79 22.68 -3.03
C PHE A 296 -13.55 22.16 -2.31
N MET A 297 -13.74 21.30 -1.32
CA MET A 297 -12.70 20.66 -0.55
C MET A 297 -12.62 19.18 -0.92
N ILE A 298 -11.41 18.64 -0.99
CA ILE A 298 -11.12 17.23 -1.14
C ILE A 298 -10.40 16.78 0.13
N ILE A 299 -10.91 15.71 0.73
CA ILE A 299 -10.30 15.05 1.87
C ILE A 299 -9.87 13.68 1.41
N ASP A 300 -8.57 13.49 1.38
CA ASP A 300 -7.93 12.24 1.06
C ASP A 300 -7.45 11.58 2.35
N CYS A 301 -8.00 10.41 2.68
CA CYS A 301 -7.72 9.67 3.91
C CYS A 301 -7.12 8.30 3.57
N ASP A 302 -5.80 8.28 3.40
CA ASP A 302 -4.99 7.09 3.19
C ASP A 302 -3.99 6.94 4.35
N GLU A 303 -2.69 6.76 4.04
CA GLU A 303 -1.61 6.77 5.03
C GLU A 303 -1.40 8.16 5.66
N THR A 304 -1.95 9.20 5.03
CA THR A 304 -1.97 10.58 5.49
C THR A 304 -3.35 11.15 5.27
N VAL A 305 -3.69 12.17 6.06
CA VAL A 305 -4.94 12.93 5.86
C VAL A 305 -4.58 14.22 5.12
N ASN A 306 -4.92 14.31 3.84
CA ASN A 306 -4.69 15.49 3.02
C ASN A 306 -5.99 16.25 2.80
N LEU A 307 -6.03 17.51 3.21
CA LEU A 307 -7.14 18.43 2.94
C LEU A 307 -6.68 19.39 1.84
N THR A 308 -7.40 19.40 0.73
CA THR A 308 -7.13 20.28 -0.41
C THR A 308 -8.36 21.11 -0.73
N ILE A 309 -8.24 22.43 -0.74
CA ILE A 309 -9.28 23.34 -1.21
C ILE A 309 -8.97 23.71 -2.66
N CYS A 310 -9.92 23.43 -3.53
CA CYS A 310 -9.84 23.63 -4.96
C CYS A 310 -10.87 24.67 -5.41
N LYS A 311 -10.52 25.45 -6.42
CA LYS A 311 -11.42 26.40 -7.07
C LYS A 311 -11.56 26.06 -8.55
N LEU A 312 -12.80 25.87 -8.99
CA LEU A 312 -13.08 25.64 -10.41
C LEU A 312 -12.91 26.95 -11.18
N MET A 313 -11.98 26.93 -12.12
CA MET A 313 -11.68 28.00 -13.07
C MET A 313 -12.38 27.73 -14.40
N ASN A 314 -12.19 28.62 -15.38
CA ASN A 314 -12.85 28.55 -16.69
C ASN A 314 -12.88 27.13 -17.30
N GLY A 315 -14.11 26.66 -17.55
CA GLY A 315 -14.47 25.60 -18.50
C GLY A 315 -13.97 24.18 -18.25
N LYS A 316 -13.14 23.91 -17.22
CA LYS A 316 -12.63 22.59 -16.73
C LYS A 316 -11.31 22.70 -15.95
N GLN A 317 -10.66 23.86 -15.91
CA GLN A 317 -9.43 24.02 -15.13
C GLN A 317 -9.73 24.09 -13.63
N VAL A 318 -8.86 23.47 -12.84
CA VAL A 318 -8.93 23.50 -11.38
C VAL A 318 -7.65 24.12 -10.85
N ASP A 319 -7.81 25.11 -9.98
CA ASP A 319 -6.72 25.67 -9.20
C ASP A 319 -6.75 25.12 -7.78
N VAL A 320 -5.58 24.82 -7.23
CA VAL A 320 -5.42 24.34 -5.85
C VAL A 320 -5.06 25.52 -4.98
N VAL A 321 -6.00 25.97 -4.16
CA VAL A 321 -5.91 27.24 -3.41
C VAL A 321 -5.28 27.05 -2.03
N SER A 322 -5.55 25.91 -1.40
CA SER A 322 -4.96 25.56 -0.10
C SER A 322 -4.75 24.06 -0.06
N LYS A 323 -3.65 23.64 0.56
CA LYS A 323 -3.38 22.23 0.84
C LYS A 323 -2.74 22.10 2.22
N LYS A 324 -3.23 21.15 3.00
CA LYS A 324 -2.65 20.75 4.28
C LYS A 324 -2.58 19.24 4.38
N SER A 325 -1.42 18.74 4.80
CA SER A 325 -1.19 17.31 5.04
C SER A 325 -1.02 17.09 6.54
N TYR A 326 -1.66 16.06 7.06
CA TYR A 326 -1.59 15.66 8.45
C TYR A 326 -1.13 14.22 8.55
N LYS A 327 0.02 14.02 9.21
CA LYS A 327 0.67 12.74 9.41
C LYS A 327 1.02 12.56 10.88
N ASP A 328 0.01 12.27 11.70
CA ASP A 328 0.21 11.85 13.09
C ASP A 328 -0.11 10.35 13.22
N GLU A 329 0.92 9.53 13.00
CA GLU A 329 0.87 8.06 13.08
C GLU A 329 0.26 7.54 14.40
N SER A 330 0.39 8.31 15.49
CA SER A 330 -0.08 7.90 16.83
C SER A 330 -1.59 7.93 17.00
N THR A 331 -2.28 8.65 16.10
CA THR A 331 -3.74 8.84 16.09
C THR A 331 -4.46 7.97 15.08
N PHE A 332 -3.73 7.23 14.22
CA PHE A 332 -4.37 6.34 13.26
C PHE A 332 -5.10 5.20 13.97
N ILE A 333 -6.18 4.75 13.35
CA ILE A 333 -7.01 3.64 13.82
C ILE A 333 -6.17 2.39 14.11
N ASP A 334 -5.14 2.12 13.32
CA ASP A 334 -4.29 0.95 13.50
C ASP A 334 -3.44 1.08 14.79
N ALA A 335 -3.01 2.29 15.13
CA ALA A 335 -2.32 2.56 16.38
C ALA A 335 -3.27 2.43 17.59
N GLU A 336 -4.49 2.94 17.49
CA GLU A 336 -5.52 2.76 18.54
C GLU A 336 -5.92 1.29 18.73
N PHE A 337 -6.01 0.53 17.64
CA PHE A 337 -6.22 -0.92 17.70
C PHE A 337 -5.08 -1.62 18.45
N VAL A 338 -3.82 -1.26 18.17
CA VAL A 338 -2.67 -1.81 18.91
C VAL A 338 -2.69 -1.38 20.38
N LYS A 339 -3.08 -0.14 20.70
CA LYS A 339 -3.27 0.32 22.09
C LYS A 339 -4.35 -0.51 22.80
N TYR A 340 -5.45 -0.82 22.12
CA TYR A 340 -6.48 -1.70 22.65
C TYR A 340 -5.94 -3.12 22.92
N LEU A 341 -5.19 -3.71 21.98
CA LEU A 341 -4.56 -5.00 22.18
C LEU A 341 -3.59 -5.00 23.37
N ARG A 342 -2.84 -3.91 23.59
CA ARG A 342 -1.97 -3.76 24.77
C ARG A 342 -2.76 -3.78 26.07
N LYS A 343 -3.94 -3.16 26.11
CA LYS A 343 -4.82 -3.22 27.29
C LYS A 343 -5.24 -4.67 27.58
N LYS A 344 -5.74 -5.40 26.57
CA LYS A 344 -6.24 -6.78 26.72
C LYS A 344 -5.14 -7.82 26.95
N LEU A 345 -4.04 -7.77 26.19
CA LEU A 345 -2.97 -8.77 26.21
C LEU A 345 -1.80 -8.38 27.12
N GLY A 346 -1.59 -7.09 27.38
CA GLY A 346 -0.42 -6.53 28.06
C GLY A 346 0.63 -5.98 27.10
N ASP A 347 1.40 -4.99 27.57
CA ASP A 347 2.43 -4.33 26.75
C ASP A 347 3.55 -5.29 26.32
N ARG A 348 4.08 -6.08 27.27
CA ARG A 348 5.19 -6.99 27.01
C ARG A 348 4.84 -8.05 25.93
N PRO A 349 3.70 -8.76 26.00
CA PRO A 349 3.30 -9.69 24.94
C PRO A 349 3.19 -9.05 23.56
N VAL A 350 2.57 -7.86 23.47
CA VAL A 350 2.39 -7.14 22.21
C VAL A 350 3.73 -6.67 21.65
N ASN A 351 4.63 -6.16 22.48
CA ASN A 351 5.96 -5.70 22.06
C ASN A 351 6.90 -6.85 21.65
N LEU A 352 6.60 -8.10 22.04
CA LEU A 352 7.36 -9.28 21.63
C LEU A 352 6.87 -9.88 20.29
N LEU A 353 5.76 -9.39 19.73
CA LEU A 353 5.33 -9.76 18.40
C LEU A 353 6.33 -9.23 17.37
N ARG A 354 6.64 -10.07 16.36
CA ARG A 354 7.44 -9.63 15.22
C ARG A 354 6.62 -8.70 14.33
N TYR A 355 7.32 -7.87 13.54
CA TYR A 355 6.68 -6.92 12.63
C TYR A 355 5.65 -7.61 11.71
N GLU A 356 5.98 -8.76 11.13
CA GLU A 356 5.09 -9.47 10.21
C GLU A 356 3.83 -10.01 10.90
N GLN A 357 3.93 -10.37 12.18
CA GLN A 357 2.78 -10.83 12.98
C GLN A 357 1.87 -9.66 13.36
N MET A 358 2.46 -8.52 13.66
CA MET A 358 1.72 -7.28 13.89
C MET A 358 1.00 -6.82 12.61
N GLN A 359 1.69 -6.84 11.48
CA GLN A 359 1.10 -6.49 10.18
C GLN A 359 -0.04 -7.44 9.81
N TYR A 360 0.10 -8.74 10.05
CA TYR A 360 -0.99 -9.68 9.83
C TYR A 360 -2.22 -9.37 10.70
N LEU A 361 -2.02 -9.01 11.98
CA LEU A 361 -3.10 -8.57 12.87
C LEU A 361 -3.80 -7.31 12.34
N ILE A 362 -3.04 -6.28 11.97
CA ILE A 362 -3.56 -5.02 11.45
C ILE A 362 -4.32 -5.25 10.14
N GLN A 363 -3.79 -6.05 9.22
CA GLN A 363 -4.47 -6.39 7.97
C GLN A 363 -5.75 -7.19 8.21
N LYS A 364 -5.74 -8.14 9.14
CA LYS A 364 -6.94 -8.90 9.51
C LYS A 364 -8.01 -7.99 10.09
N PHE A 365 -7.64 -7.12 11.04
CA PHE A 365 -8.52 -6.10 11.59
C PHE A 365 -9.04 -5.14 10.52
N SER A 366 -8.18 -4.71 9.59
CA SER A 366 -8.57 -3.82 8.51
C SER A 366 -9.65 -4.44 7.63
N ARG A 367 -9.38 -5.66 7.14
CA ARG A 367 -10.26 -6.41 6.24
C ARG A 367 -11.56 -6.85 6.91
N GLN A 368 -11.55 -7.22 8.18
CA GLN A 368 -12.73 -7.79 8.85
C GLN A 368 -13.50 -6.76 9.68
N CYS A 369 -12.87 -5.64 10.03
CA CYS A 369 -13.46 -4.63 10.90
C CYS A 369 -13.37 -3.21 10.35
N LYS A 370 -12.17 -2.67 10.12
CA LYS A 370 -11.96 -1.25 9.76
C LYS A 370 -12.84 -0.76 8.61
N LEU A 371 -12.91 -1.55 7.54
CA LEU A 371 -13.68 -1.21 6.33
C LEU A 371 -15.19 -1.46 6.47
N HIS A 372 -15.59 -2.40 7.33
CA HIS A 372 -16.98 -2.85 7.46
C HIS A 372 -17.73 -2.19 8.62
N PHE A 373 -17.02 -1.58 9.55
CA PHE A 373 -17.62 -0.94 10.72
C PHE A 373 -18.45 0.28 10.31
N THR A 374 -19.71 0.32 10.76
CA THR A 374 -20.67 1.39 10.44
C THR A 374 -21.05 2.25 11.65
N GLY A 375 -20.65 1.84 12.86
CA GLY A 375 -21.05 2.46 14.11
C GLY A 375 -22.51 2.22 14.53
N LEU A 376 -23.23 1.30 13.88
CA LEU A 376 -24.61 0.91 14.22
C LEU A 376 -24.64 -0.47 14.90
N ALA A 377 -25.50 -0.61 15.92
CA ALA A 377 -25.47 -1.73 16.86
C ALA A 377 -26.07 -3.04 16.34
N LYS A 378 -26.91 -3.02 15.29
CA LYS A 378 -27.81 -4.16 15.07
C LYS A 378 -27.11 -5.43 14.56
N ASP A 379 -26.01 -5.35 13.81
CA ASP A 379 -25.49 -6.55 13.13
C ASP A 379 -23.95 -6.63 12.99
N PHE A 380 -23.18 -5.75 13.64
CA PHE A 380 -21.72 -5.76 13.51
C PHE A 380 -21.03 -6.31 14.77
N THR A 381 -20.44 -7.50 14.65
CA THR A 381 -19.58 -8.10 15.67
C THR A 381 -18.21 -8.39 15.08
N TYR A 382 -17.16 -7.95 15.77
CA TYR A 382 -15.78 -8.32 15.43
C TYR A 382 -15.20 -9.21 16.54
N GLU A 383 -14.62 -10.33 16.14
CA GLU A 383 -13.99 -11.29 17.03
C GLU A 383 -12.55 -11.55 16.58
N LEU A 384 -11.62 -11.44 17.52
CA LEU A 384 -10.21 -11.77 17.31
C LEU A 384 -9.87 -13.07 18.01
N ASP A 385 -9.82 -14.14 17.22
CA ASP A 385 -9.29 -15.44 17.63
C ASP A 385 -7.76 -15.38 17.72
N ILE A 386 -7.21 -15.25 18.92
CA ILE A 386 -5.77 -15.16 19.17
C ILE A 386 -5.08 -16.47 18.82
N ASP A 387 -5.73 -17.61 19.02
CA ASP A 387 -5.20 -18.95 18.78
C ASP A 387 -4.95 -19.22 17.30
N LYS A 388 -5.85 -18.76 16.42
CA LYS A 388 -5.66 -18.85 14.98
C LYS A 388 -4.77 -17.74 14.43
N THR A 389 -4.82 -16.55 15.02
CA THR A 389 -4.18 -15.36 14.41
C THR A 389 -2.73 -15.21 14.84
N ILE A 390 -2.44 -15.30 16.14
CA ILE A 390 -1.11 -15.08 16.72
C ILE A 390 -0.85 -16.01 17.92
N PRO A 391 -0.87 -17.34 17.74
CA PRO A 391 -0.77 -18.30 18.85
C PRO A 391 0.51 -18.19 19.69
N ILE A 392 1.58 -17.61 19.12
CA ILE A 392 2.84 -17.39 19.82
C ILE A 392 2.70 -16.46 21.02
N VAL A 393 1.75 -15.51 20.97
CA VAL A 393 1.58 -14.48 22.02
C VAL A 393 1.23 -15.11 23.36
N LYS A 394 0.56 -16.28 23.34
CA LYS A 394 0.20 -17.07 24.53
C LYS A 394 1.39 -17.41 25.41
N ARG A 395 2.58 -17.56 24.83
CA ARG A 395 3.81 -17.88 25.60
C ARG A 395 4.29 -16.70 26.44
N TYR A 396 3.87 -15.49 26.10
CA TYR A 396 4.32 -14.26 26.75
C TYR A 396 3.33 -13.72 27.77
N ILE A 397 2.10 -14.24 27.78
CA ILE A 397 1.03 -13.81 28.68
C ILE A 397 1.03 -14.70 29.93
N SER A 398 1.05 -14.07 31.10
CA SER A 398 1.11 -14.71 32.42
C SER A 398 0.16 -14.03 33.41
N GLY A 399 -0.06 -14.64 34.58
CA GLY A 399 -0.93 -14.12 35.63
C GLY A 399 -2.41 -14.07 35.26
N ASP A 400 -3.16 -13.18 35.89
CA ASP A 400 -4.63 -13.08 35.78
C ASP A 400 -5.10 -12.89 34.34
N LYS A 401 -4.37 -12.12 33.53
CA LYS A 401 -4.68 -11.95 32.10
C LYS A 401 -4.68 -13.28 31.35
N ARG A 402 -3.77 -14.21 31.69
CA ARG A 402 -3.72 -15.53 31.06
C ARG A 402 -4.91 -16.38 31.48
N VAL A 403 -5.35 -16.27 32.73
CA VAL A 403 -6.52 -16.99 33.25
C VAL A 403 -7.78 -16.50 32.52
N TYR A 404 -8.02 -15.20 32.53
CA TYR A 404 -9.13 -14.57 31.80
C TYR A 404 -9.14 -14.92 30.31
N LEU A 405 -7.98 -14.84 29.63
CA LEU A 405 -7.92 -15.17 28.20
C LEU A 405 -8.18 -16.65 27.90
N LYS A 406 -7.91 -17.56 28.84
CA LYS A 406 -8.31 -18.96 28.70
C LYS A 406 -9.81 -19.15 28.90
N GLU A 407 -10.42 -18.43 29.83
CA GLU A 407 -11.86 -18.48 30.10
C GLU A 407 -12.69 -18.04 28.90
N ILE A 408 -12.23 -17.01 28.17
CA ILE A 408 -12.86 -16.57 26.91
C ILE A 408 -12.35 -17.35 25.68
N GLU A 409 -11.73 -18.52 25.89
CA GLU A 409 -11.20 -19.40 24.84
C GLU A 409 -10.25 -18.71 23.84
N TRP A 410 -9.51 -17.69 24.30
CA TRP A 410 -8.62 -16.86 23.49
C TRP A 410 -9.32 -16.09 22.35
N ILE A 411 -10.64 -15.93 22.42
CA ILE A 411 -11.45 -15.18 21.46
C ILE A 411 -11.84 -13.83 22.09
N ILE A 412 -11.19 -12.76 21.66
CA ILE A 412 -11.52 -11.40 22.10
C ILE A 412 -12.68 -10.90 21.23
N LYS A 413 -13.87 -10.81 21.81
CA LYS A 413 -15.02 -10.14 21.20
C LYS A 413 -14.94 -8.64 21.45
N PHE A 414 -15.28 -7.86 20.44
CA PHE A 414 -15.31 -6.40 20.52
C PHE A 414 -16.76 -5.95 20.49
N ASP A 415 -17.18 -5.24 21.54
CA ASP A 415 -18.46 -4.56 21.52
C ASP A 415 -18.39 -3.25 20.72
N ILE A 416 -19.57 -2.67 20.43
CA ILE A 416 -19.65 -1.45 19.63
C ILE A 416 -18.97 -0.24 20.29
N ASN A 417 -18.98 -0.14 21.62
CA ASN A 417 -18.38 0.98 22.34
C ASN A 417 -16.85 0.82 22.37
N GLU A 418 -16.35 -0.40 22.50
CA GLU A 418 -14.93 -0.73 22.36
C GLU A 418 -14.45 -0.39 20.95
N LEU A 419 -15.20 -0.76 19.90
CA LEU A 419 -14.88 -0.37 18.52
C LEU A 419 -14.92 1.15 18.33
N ARG A 420 -15.95 1.84 18.83
CA ARG A 420 -15.99 3.32 18.78
C ARG A 420 -14.76 3.93 19.45
N SER A 421 -14.32 3.41 20.59
CA SER A 421 -13.13 3.91 21.29
C SER A 421 -11.83 3.80 20.47
N ILE A 422 -11.79 2.87 19.49
CA ILE A 422 -10.66 2.70 18.58
C ILE A 422 -10.74 3.68 17.40
N PHE A 423 -11.94 3.97 16.89
CA PHE A 423 -12.12 4.79 15.69
C PHE A 423 -12.28 6.29 15.99
N ASP A 424 -12.99 6.63 17.06
CA ASP A 424 -13.40 7.99 17.38
C ASP A 424 -12.21 8.95 17.54
N PRO A 425 -11.08 8.59 18.17
CA PRO A 425 -9.94 9.51 18.28
C PRO A 425 -9.43 10.01 16.92
N PHE A 426 -9.33 9.11 15.93
CA PHE A 426 -8.88 9.45 14.59
C PHE A 426 -9.93 10.28 13.83
N ILE A 427 -11.19 9.86 13.87
CA ILE A 427 -12.27 10.53 13.14
C ILE A 427 -12.53 11.93 13.72
N GLU A 428 -12.46 12.09 15.03
CA GLU A 428 -12.61 13.38 15.69
C GLU A 428 -11.50 14.34 15.29
N ASN A 429 -10.26 13.85 15.14
CA ASN A 429 -9.16 14.64 14.59
C ASN A 429 -9.50 15.10 13.16
N ILE A 430 -9.96 14.22 12.27
CA ILE A 430 -10.38 14.60 10.91
C ILE A 430 -11.47 15.68 10.95
N ILE A 431 -12.49 15.53 11.81
CA ILE A 431 -13.56 16.53 11.97
C ILE A 431 -13.00 17.89 12.38
N GLN A 432 -12.09 17.92 13.36
CA GLN A 432 -11.44 19.16 13.81
C GLN A 432 -10.61 19.82 12.70
N LEU A 433 -9.92 19.02 11.89
CA LEU A 433 -9.17 19.51 10.74
C LEU A 433 -10.09 20.17 9.70
N ILE A 434 -11.23 19.54 9.41
CA ILE A 434 -12.22 20.09 8.47
C ILE A 434 -12.79 21.40 9.00
N HIS A 435 -13.16 21.46 10.29
CA HIS A 435 -13.63 22.71 10.90
C HIS A 435 -12.60 23.82 10.74
N ARG A 436 -11.34 23.55 11.10
CA ARG A 436 -10.24 24.51 11.02
C ARG A 436 -10.05 25.04 9.59
N GLU A 437 -10.11 24.16 8.59
CA GLU A 437 -9.95 24.56 7.19
C GLU A 437 -11.15 25.34 6.65
N LEU A 438 -12.38 24.91 6.97
CA LEU A 438 -13.58 25.60 6.51
C LEU A 438 -13.78 26.96 7.20
N ASP A 439 -13.38 27.11 8.45
CA ASP A 439 -13.51 28.36 9.22
C ASP A 439 -12.37 29.34 8.92
N GLY A 440 -11.18 28.84 8.61
CA GLY A 440 -10.04 29.67 8.20
C GLY A 440 -10.12 30.17 6.76
N TYR A 441 -10.98 29.58 5.92
CA TYR A 441 -11.10 29.93 4.52
C TYR A 441 -12.15 31.03 4.30
N ARG A 442 -11.74 32.11 3.60
CA ARG A 442 -12.55 33.34 3.46
C ARG A 442 -13.77 33.20 2.56
N GLU A 443 -13.71 32.34 1.56
CA GLU A 443 -14.82 32.14 0.60
C GLU A 443 -15.70 30.95 0.99
N LYS A 444 -16.94 30.91 0.49
CA LYS A 444 -17.84 29.79 0.77
C LYS A 444 -17.41 28.54 0.01
N CYS A 445 -17.09 27.48 0.73
CA CYS A 445 -16.88 26.14 0.16
C CYS A 445 -18.24 25.46 -0.05
N LEU A 446 -18.54 25.01 -1.28
CA LEU A 446 -19.85 24.47 -1.65
C LEU A 446 -19.93 22.95 -1.53
N ALA A 447 -18.82 22.25 -1.72
CA ALA A 447 -18.78 20.80 -1.65
C ALA A 447 -17.53 20.27 -0.93
N LEU A 448 -17.67 19.09 -0.34
CA LEU A 448 -16.63 18.31 0.31
C LEU A 448 -16.64 16.90 -0.27
N PHE A 449 -15.52 16.49 -0.85
CA PHE A 449 -15.31 15.17 -1.42
C PHE A 449 -14.47 14.31 -0.49
N LEU A 450 -14.92 13.09 -0.21
CA LEU A 450 -14.17 12.09 0.55
C LEU A 450 -13.54 11.08 -0.42
N ILE A 451 -12.21 11.03 -0.48
CA ILE A 451 -11.43 10.15 -1.37
C ILE A 451 -10.38 9.37 -0.57
N GLY A 452 -9.76 8.37 -1.18
CA GLY A 452 -8.81 7.48 -0.51
C GLY A 452 -9.50 6.28 0.14
N SER A 453 -8.69 5.28 0.49
CA SER A 453 -9.09 3.97 0.99
C SER A 453 -9.94 4.03 2.26
N PHE A 454 -9.60 4.89 3.24
CA PHE A 454 -10.38 4.94 4.47
C PHE A 454 -11.72 5.68 4.31
N CYS A 455 -11.85 6.51 3.27
CA CYS A 455 -13.11 7.16 2.91
C CYS A 455 -14.19 6.17 2.44
N GLU A 456 -13.87 4.89 2.21
CA GLU A 456 -14.87 3.82 2.04
C GLU A 456 -15.63 3.49 3.33
N SER A 457 -15.04 3.78 4.50
CA SER A 457 -15.65 3.51 5.79
C SER A 457 -16.98 4.25 5.94
N LYS A 458 -18.08 3.48 6.07
CA LYS A 458 -19.40 4.05 6.33
C LYS A 458 -19.46 4.78 7.67
N TYR A 459 -18.68 4.35 8.66
CA TYR A 459 -18.59 5.07 9.92
C TYR A 459 -18.01 6.47 9.74
N LEU A 460 -16.88 6.61 9.03
CA LEU A 460 -16.31 7.92 8.71
C LEU A 460 -17.31 8.78 7.90
N GLN A 461 -17.88 8.23 6.83
CA GLN A 461 -18.85 8.96 5.99
C GLN A 461 -20.03 9.50 6.82
N ASN A 462 -20.59 8.69 7.72
CA ASN A 462 -21.70 9.10 8.58
C ASN A 462 -21.28 10.17 9.58
N ARG A 463 -20.10 10.04 10.20
CA ARG A 463 -19.55 11.03 11.13
C ARG A 463 -19.33 12.38 10.44
N ILE A 464 -18.75 12.40 9.24
CA ILE A 464 -18.58 13.65 8.46
C ILE A 464 -19.94 14.23 8.05
N LYS A 465 -20.87 13.41 7.55
CA LYS A 465 -22.21 13.88 7.19
C LYS A 465 -22.94 14.52 8.36
N ASN A 466 -22.97 13.87 9.52
CA ASN A 466 -23.63 14.41 10.71
C ASN A 466 -23.08 15.76 11.13
N ASN A 467 -21.76 15.98 11.00
CA ASN A 467 -21.10 17.22 11.40
C ASN A 467 -21.20 18.34 10.34
N PHE A 468 -21.27 18.03 9.04
CA PHE A 468 -21.06 19.05 8.00
C PHE A 468 -22.19 19.15 6.95
N GLN A 469 -23.11 18.19 6.84
CA GLN A 469 -24.12 18.18 5.76
C GLN A 469 -25.06 19.40 5.77
N HIS A 470 -25.24 20.02 6.94
CA HIS A 470 -26.06 21.23 7.08
C HIS A 470 -25.37 22.48 6.53
N ARG A 471 -24.04 22.45 6.36
CA ARG A 471 -23.20 23.58 5.93
C ARG A 471 -22.69 23.42 4.50
N ILE A 472 -22.31 22.21 4.12
CA ILE A 472 -21.63 21.92 2.85
C ILE A 472 -22.18 20.64 2.23
N TYR A 473 -22.28 20.59 0.91
CA TYR A 473 -22.67 19.36 0.22
C TYR A 473 -21.55 18.32 0.32
N ILE A 474 -21.86 17.10 0.74
CA ILE A 474 -20.86 16.04 0.93
C ILE A 474 -21.07 14.96 -0.12
N SER A 475 -20.01 14.68 -0.88
CA SER A 475 -20.02 13.65 -1.91
C SER A 475 -18.89 12.65 -1.67
N VAL A 476 -19.17 11.39 -1.96
CA VAL A 476 -18.20 10.30 -1.88
C VAL A 476 -18.24 9.61 -3.23
N PRO A 477 -17.14 9.60 -4.01
CA PRO A 477 -17.15 8.90 -5.28
C PRO A 477 -17.41 7.40 -5.12
N THR A 478 -17.89 6.74 -6.17
CA THR A 478 -18.25 5.31 -6.13
C THR A 478 -17.09 4.41 -5.70
N HIS A 479 -15.88 4.76 -6.13
CA HIS A 479 -14.63 4.10 -5.75
C HIS A 479 -13.64 5.15 -5.24
N PRO A 480 -13.72 5.52 -3.94
CA PRO A 480 -12.89 6.58 -3.35
C PRO A 480 -11.40 6.37 -3.57
N MET A 481 -10.93 5.11 -3.47
CA MET A 481 -9.53 4.72 -3.66
C MET A 481 -9.03 4.98 -5.09
N ASP A 482 -9.90 4.84 -6.11
CA ASP A 482 -9.50 4.99 -7.51
C ASP A 482 -9.57 6.44 -8.00
N THR A 483 -10.02 7.38 -7.17
CA THR A 483 -10.37 8.76 -7.57
C THR A 483 -9.21 9.46 -8.28
N ILE A 484 -8.00 9.37 -7.74
CA ILE A 484 -6.80 9.98 -8.31
C ILE A 484 -6.51 9.37 -9.69
N THR A 485 -6.48 8.04 -9.80
CA THR A 485 -6.24 7.34 -11.06
C THR A 485 -7.31 7.67 -12.10
N GLN A 486 -8.59 7.67 -11.73
CA GLN A 486 -9.68 8.01 -12.65
C GLN A 486 -9.65 9.48 -13.09
N GLY A 487 -9.19 10.38 -12.22
CA GLY A 487 -8.97 11.78 -12.53
C GLY A 487 -7.83 12.01 -13.52
N ALA A 488 -6.73 11.30 -13.35
CA ALA A 488 -5.61 11.33 -14.28
C ALA A 488 -5.97 10.72 -15.64
N VAL A 489 -6.76 9.64 -15.67
CA VAL A 489 -7.34 9.11 -16.92
C VAL A 489 -8.16 10.19 -17.60
N LYS A 490 -9.09 10.82 -16.87
CA LYS A 490 -9.96 11.85 -17.41
C LYS A 490 -9.18 13.04 -17.97
N TYR A 491 -8.13 13.46 -17.28
CA TYR A 491 -7.22 14.49 -17.77
C TYR A 491 -6.53 14.09 -19.08
N GLY A 492 -5.97 12.88 -19.15
CA GLY A 492 -5.38 12.34 -20.38
C GLY A 492 -6.37 12.33 -21.54
N LEU A 493 -7.61 11.86 -21.31
CA LEU A 493 -8.67 11.79 -22.32
C LEU A 493 -9.07 13.15 -22.91
N ASP A 494 -9.02 14.21 -22.09
CA ASP A 494 -9.47 15.54 -22.51
C ASP A 494 -8.37 16.36 -23.18
N ASN A 495 -7.10 15.93 -23.09
CA ASN A 495 -5.95 16.66 -23.61
C ASN A 495 -5.20 15.90 -24.73
N TRP A 496 -5.54 14.62 -24.98
CA TRP A 496 -4.93 13.73 -25.98
C TRP A 496 -5.95 12.68 -26.49
#